data_AF-A0A376RC51-F1
#
_entry.id   AF-A0A376RC51-F1
#
_cell.length_a   1.000
_cell.length_b   1.000
_cell.length_c   1.000
_cell.angle_alpha   90.00
_cell.angle_beta   90.00
_cell.angle_gamma   90.00
#
_symmetry.space_group_name_H-M   'P 1'
#
loop_
_entity.id
_entity.type
_entity.pdbx_description
1 polymer ?
#
loop_
_entity_poly.entity_id
_entity_poly.type
_entity_poly.pdbx_seq_one_letter_code
_entity_poly.pdbx_strand_id
1 'polypeptide(L)' 'MARVTVQDAVEKIGNRFDLVLVAARRARQMQVGGKDPLVPGRKR' A
#
# COMPACT_ATOMS: atom_id res chain seq x y z
N MET A 1 -8.86 -7.14 -14.13
CA MET A 1 -7.93 -7.08 -12.97
C MET A 1 -6.68 -6.33 -13.37
N ALA A 2 -6.62 -5.03 -13.09
CA ALA A 2 -5.43 -4.22 -13.38
C ALA A 2 -4.36 -4.48 -12.30
N ARG A 3 -3.51 -5.49 -12.55
CA ARG A 3 -2.16 -5.76 -12.01
C ARG A 3 -1.87 -5.73 -10.49
N VAL A 4 -2.81 -5.44 -9.60
CA VAL A 4 -2.62 -5.60 -8.14
C VAL A 4 -3.90 -6.15 -7.51
N THR A 5 -3.78 -7.27 -6.81
CA THR A 5 -4.82 -7.88 -5.96
C THR A 5 -4.44 -7.73 -4.49
N VAL A 6 -5.42 -7.70 -3.60
CA VAL A 6 -5.17 -7.51 -2.15
C VAL A 6 -4.71 -8.78 -1.44
N GLN A 7 -4.69 -9.94 -2.12
CA GLN A 7 -4.41 -11.26 -1.53
C GLN A 7 -3.10 -11.26 -0.72
N ASP A 8 -1.98 -10.93 -1.37
CA ASP A 8 -0.64 -10.89 -0.74
C ASP A 8 -0.55 -9.86 0.40
N ALA A 9 -1.33 -8.77 0.31
CA ALA A 9 -1.35 -7.74 1.32
C ALA A 9 -2.14 -8.17 2.57
N VAL A 10 -3.23 -8.92 2.37
CA VAL A 10 -4.03 -9.49 3.46
C VAL A 10 -3.25 -10.61 4.17
N GLU A 11 -2.50 -11.43 3.45
CA GLU A 11 -1.67 -12.49 4.06
C GLU A 11 -0.58 -11.91 4.98
N LYS A 12 -0.05 -10.72 4.66
CA LYS A 12 0.97 -10.04 5.49
C LYS A 12 0.43 -9.34 6.72
N ILE A 13 -0.81 -8.84 6.66
CA ILE A 13 -1.42 -8.05 7.76
C ILE A 13 -2.39 -8.89 8.60
N GLY A 14 -2.98 -9.93 8.03
CA GLY A 14 -3.90 -10.85 8.69
C GLY A 14 -5.34 -10.33 8.80
N ASN A 15 -5.58 -9.02 8.69
CA ASN A 15 -6.92 -8.42 8.76
C ASN A 15 -7.15 -7.39 7.63
N ARG A 16 -8.32 -7.46 6.99
CA ARG A 16 -8.70 -6.56 5.89
C ARG A 16 -8.99 -5.12 6.33
N PHE A 17 -9.56 -4.92 7.51
CA PHE A 17 -9.80 -3.57 8.04
C PHE A 17 -8.49 -2.88 8.43
N ASP A 18 -7.59 -3.62 9.09
CA ASP A 18 -6.28 -3.09 9.44
C ASP A 18 -5.43 -2.80 8.20
N LEU A 19 -5.54 -3.65 7.16
CA LEU A 19 -4.92 -3.37 5.86
C LEU A 19 -5.35 -2.02 5.29
N VAL A 20 -6.65 -1.69 5.36
CA VAL A 20 -7.16 -0.39 4.89
C VAL A 20 -6.55 0.76 5.71
N LEU A 21 -6.52 0.63 7.04
CA LEU A 21 -5.96 1.66 7.92
C LEU A 21 -4.47 1.90 7.68
N VAL A 22 -3.68 0.82 7.58
CA VAL A 22 -2.23 0.87 7.31
C VAL A 22 -1.96 1.46 5.94
N ALA A 23 -2.66 1.00 4.91
CA ALA A 23 -2.51 1.51 3.55
C ALA A 23 -2.87 2.99 3.45
N ALA A 24 -3.99 3.42 4.06
CA ALA A 24 -4.41 4.82 4.06
C ALA A 24 -3.41 5.73 4.78
N ARG A 25 -2.87 5.30 5.92
CA ARG A 25 -1.82 6.04 6.63
C ARG A 25 -0.56 6.17 5.77
N ARG A 26 -0.13 5.09 5.11
CA ARG A 26 1.06 5.13 4.24
C ARG A 26 0.84 5.99 3.01
N ALA A 27 -0.33 5.92 2.38
CA ALA A 27 -0.70 6.77 1.25
C ALA A 27 -0.60 8.26 1.61
N ARG A 28 -1.15 8.67 2.77
CA ARG A 28 -1.03 10.05 3.26
C ARG A 28 0.41 10.50 3.48
N GLN A 29 1.26 9.62 4.02
CA GLN A 29 2.69 9.93 4.20
C GLN A 29 3.42 10.16 2.88
N MET A 30 3.04 9.44 1.82
CA MET A 30 3.63 9.64 0.49
C MET A 30 3.06 10.87 -0.21
N GLN A 31 1.75 11.15 -0.07
CA GLN A 31 1.10 12.27 -0.73
C GLN A 31 1.40 13.63 -0.09
N VAL A 32 1.35 13.72 1.24
CA VAL A 32 1.47 14.99 1.98
C VAL A 32 2.78 15.07 2.76
N GLY A 33 3.21 13.95 3.34
CA GLY A 33 4.42 13.89 4.17
C GLY A 33 5.74 13.87 3.41
N GLY A 34 5.71 13.97 2.08
CA GLY A 34 6.90 13.99 1.23
C GLY A 34 7.78 12.73 1.32
N LYS A 35 7.23 11.60 1.81
CA LYS A 35 8.02 10.38 1.96
C LYS A 35 8.12 9.64 0.64
N ASP A 36 9.34 9.33 0.24
CA ASP A 36 9.59 8.53 -0.95
C ASP A 36 9.02 7.11 -0.83
N PRO A 37 8.59 6.50 -1.95
CA PRO A 37 8.26 5.08 -2.01
C PRO A 37 9.46 4.22 -1.60
N LEU A 38 9.21 3.20 -0.77
CA LEU A 38 10.24 2.22 -0.39
C LEU A 38 10.47 1.16 -1.47
N VAL A 39 9.67 1.19 -2.53
CA VAL A 39 9.72 0.26 -3.65
C VAL A 39 9.90 1.06 -4.93
N PRO A 40 10.74 0.57 -5.87
CA PRO A 40 10.93 1.25 -7.13
C PRO A 40 9.61 1.35 -7.89
N GLY A 41 9.35 2.51 -8.50
CA GLY A 41 8.21 2.68 -9.39
C GLY A 41 8.37 1.73 -10.59
N ARG A 42 7.44 0.79 -10.75
CA ARG A 42 7.41 -0.09 -11.93
C ARG A 42 7.06 0.78 -13.13
N LYS A 43 8.07 1.32 -13.82
CA LYS A 43 7.87 1.96 -15.13
C LYS A 43 7.28 0.91 -16.06
N ARG A 44 6.22 1.31 -16.78
CA ARG A 44 5.51 0.44 -17.71
C ARG A 44 6.42 -0.07 -18.81
#